data_AF-F2FA37-F1
#
_entry.id   AF-F2FA37-F1
#
_cell.length_a   1.000
_cell.length_b   1.000
_cell.length_c   1.000
_cell.angle_alpha   90.00
_cell.angle_beta   90.00
_cell.angle_gamma   90.00
#
_symmetry.space_group_name_H-M   'P 1'
#
loop_
_entity.id
_entity.type
_entity.pdbx_description
1 polymer ?
#
loop_
_entity_poly.entity_id
_entity_poly.type
_entity_poly.pdbx_seq_one_letter_code
_entity_poly.pdbx_strand_id
1 'polypeptide(L)'
;MSKKKEIKKLKDHAFADLCLIEKEFQQIVKNTSNKSGTFKWLELLSDYELEEFYGRRRDRKYATLTVELYSLIEQLLKDIYKVIFKSKYRNKSDNNIILDLEEQLGDNLIFKNNTKLLANLRSCIVHEEFSLKAARRKINIKKKNRILFKQLMKDVDLYIENIKLK
;
A
#
# COMPACT_ATOMS: atom_id res chain seq x y z
N MET A 1 -25.14 17.71 1.20
CA MET A 1 -25.09 16.28 0.80
C MET A 1 -25.01 15.46 2.09
N SER A 2 -25.71 14.33 2.26
CA SER A 2 -25.62 13.54 3.51
C SER A 2 -24.20 12.99 3.70
N LYS A 3 -23.66 12.99 4.93
CA LYS A 3 -22.33 12.43 5.28
C LYS A 3 -22.14 11.02 4.70
N LYS A 4 -23.19 10.20 4.74
CA LYS A 4 -23.22 8.84 4.16
C LYS A 4 -22.93 8.82 2.66
N LYS A 5 -23.50 9.76 1.90
CA LYS A 5 -23.29 9.87 0.44
C LYS A 5 -21.88 10.35 0.11
N GLU A 6 -21.33 11.25 0.92
CA GLU A 6 -19.98 11.78 0.74
C GLU A 6 -18.92 10.72 1.07
N ILE A 7 -19.05 10.01 2.19
CA ILE A 7 -18.16 8.89 2.55
C ILE A 7 -18.23 7.79 1.48
N LYS A 8 -19.42 7.50 0.93
CA LYS A 8 -19.54 6.54 -0.18
C LYS A 8 -18.69 6.97 -1.38
N LYS A 9 -18.76 8.24 -1.81
CA LYS A 9 -17.95 8.75 -2.91
C LYS A 9 -16.44 8.63 -2.64
N LEU A 10 -16.01 8.93 -1.42
CA LEU A 10 -14.60 8.78 -1.02
C LEU A 10 -14.14 7.32 -1.12
N LYS A 11 -14.98 6.37 -0.69
CA LYS A 11 -14.71 4.93 -0.85
C LYS A 11 -14.65 4.53 -2.33
N ASP A 12 -15.58 5.01 -3.16
CA ASP A 12 -15.61 4.72 -4.59
C ASP A 12 -14.33 5.22 -5.29
N HIS A 13 -13.82 6.40 -4.90
CA HIS A 13 -12.52 6.89 -5.38
C HIS A 13 -11.36 6.02 -4.90
N ALA A 14 -11.33 5.64 -3.61
CA ALA A 14 -10.30 4.77 -3.08
C ALA A 14 -10.27 3.39 -3.77
N PHE A 15 -11.43 2.84 -4.14
CA PHE A 15 -11.50 1.62 -4.96
C PHE A 15 -10.97 1.83 -6.38
N ALA A 16 -11.22 2.98 -6.99
CA ALA A 16 -10.65 3.31 -8.29
C ALA A 16 -9.11 3.36 -8.23
N ASP A 17 -8.55 4.00 -7.21
CA ASP A 17 -7.09 4.05 -6.99
C ASP A 17 -6.51 2.66 -6.71
N LEU A 18 -7.19 1.84 -5.91
CA LEU A 18 -6.79 0.45 -5.66
C LEU A 18 -6.75 -0.37 -6.96
N CYS A 19 -7.72 -0.17 -7.86
CA CYS A 19 -7.76 -0.80 -9.18
C CYS A 19 -6.58 -0.35 -10.07
N LEU A 20 -6.15 0.91 -9.98
CA LEU A 20 -4.94 1.39 -10.67
C LEU A 20 -3.69 0.70 -10.13
N ILE A 21 -3.53 0.62 -8.81
CA ILE A 21 -2.43 -0.12 -8.16
C ILE A 21 -2.41 -1.58 -8.61
N GLU A 22 -3.57 -2.23 -8.71
CA GLU A 22 -3.66 -3.60 -9.21
C GLU A 22 -3.16 -3.71 -10.66
N LYS A 23 -3.58 -2.80 -11.55
CA LYS A 23 -3.12 -2.78 -12.95
C LYS A 23 -1.60 -2.62 -13.03
N GLU A 24 -1.02 -1.73 -12.24
CA GLU A 24 0.44 -1.54 -12.19
C GLU A 24 1.16 -2.79 -11.68
N PHE A 25 0.63 -3.42 -10.64
CA PHE A 25 1.13 -4.70 -10.16
C PHE A 25 1.12 -5.77 -11.25
N GLN A 26 0.01 -5.89 -12.00
CA GLN A 26 -0.10 -6.83 -13.11
C GLN A 26 0.91 -6.52 -14.22
N GLN A 27 1.13 -5.24 -14.54
CA GLN A 27 2.16 -4.83 -15.50
C GLN A 27 3.57 -5.18 -15.04
N ILE A 28 3.89 -4.99 -13.76
CA ILE A 28 5.19 -5.39 -13.19
C ILE A 28 5.37 -6.90 -13.34
N VAL A 29 4.36 -7.68 -12.96
CA VAL A 29 4.41 -9.15 -13.07
C VAL A 29 4.63 -9.58 -14.52
N LYS A 30 3.87 -9.01 -15.47
CA LYS A 30 3.94 -9.33 -16.90
C LYS A 30 5.28 -8.91 -17.55
N ASN A 31 5.80 -7.74 -17.19
CA ASN A 31 7.01 -7.19 -17.79
C ASN A 31 8.30 -7.71 -17.15
N THR A 32 8.22 -8.35 -15.98
CA THR A 32 9.35 -8.98 -15.30
C THR A 32 9.34 -10.51 -15.36
N SER A 33 8.30 -11.10 -15.95
CA SER A 33 8.30 -12.48 -16.41
C SER A 33 8.89 -12.52 -17.83
N ASN A 34 10.13 -12.96 -17.97
CA ASN A 34 10.73 -13.39 -19.24
C ASN A 34 10.81 -12.35 -20.36
N LYS A 35 11.58 -11.27 -20.15
CA LYS A 35 12.13 -10.52 -21.28
C LYS A 35 13.64 -10.70 -21.31
N SER A 36 14.09 -11.72 -22.04
CA SER A 36 15.42 -11.75 -22.65
C SER A 36 15.46 -10.68 -23.76
N GLY A 37 15.46 -9.41 -23.34
CA GLY A 37 15.57 -8.28 -24.24
C GLY A 37 17.03 -7.95 -24.44
N THR A 38 17.52 -8.15 -25.66
CA THR A 38 18.80 -7.69 -26.19
C THR A 38 18.93 -6.17 -26.11
N PHE A 39 19.20 -5.64 -24.92
CA PHE A 39 19.45 -4.21 -24.70
C PHE A 39 20.96 -3.97 -24.81
N LYS A 40 21.38 -3.27 -25.88
CA LYS A 40 22.77 -3.01 -26.31
C LYS A 40 23.72 -2.32 -25.29
N TRP A 41 23.30 -2.05 -24.05
CA TRP A 41 24.24 -1.72 -22.95
C TRP A 41 24.99 -2.96 -22.41
N LEU A 42 24.63 -4.15 -22.92
CA LEU A 42 25.11 -5.50 -22.59
C LEU A 42 26.62 -5.75 -22.69
N GLU A 43 27.45 -4.78 -23.10
CA GLU A 43 28.92 -4.97 -23.09
C GLU A 43 29.55 -4.74 -21.70
N LEU A 44 28.82 -4.19 -20.72
CA LEU A 44 29.38 -3.83 -19.40
C LEU A 44 28.97 -4.76 -18.23
N LEU A 45 27.95 -5.60 -18.39
CA LEU A 45 27.42 -6.43 -17.29
C LEU A 45 27.19 -7.87 -17.76
N SER A 46 27.54 -8.82 -16.91
CA SER A 46 27.21 -10.23 -17.10
C SER A 46 25.70 -10.49 -16.98
N ASP A 47 25.23 -11.60 -17.55
CA ASP A 47 23.82 -12.03 -17.44
C ASP A 47 23.37 -12.18 -15.98
N TYR A 48 24.28 -12.64 -15.11
CA TYR A 48 24.04 -12.76 -13.67
C TYR A 48 23.78 -11.40 -13.01
N GLU A 49 24.63 -10.40 -13.28
CA GLU A 49 24.47 -9.06 -12.74
C GLU A 49 23.18 -8.40 -13.24
N LEU A 50 22.84 -8.60 -14.53
CA LEU A 50 21.59 -8.13 -15.10
C LEU A 50 20.38 -8.74 -14.39
N GLU A 51 20.37 -10.05 -14.18
CA GLU A 51 19.29 -10.72 -13.44
C GLU A 51 19.16 -10.16 -12.02
N GLU A 52 20.28 -9.92 -11.35
CA GLU A 52 20.29 -9.32 -10.01
C GLU A 52 19.70 -7.90 -10.02
N PHE A 53 20.10 -7.06 -10.97
CA PHE A 53 19.55 -5.71 -11.13
C PHE A 53 18.05 -5.73 -11.41
N TYR A 54 17.57 -6.61 -12.28
CA TYR A 54 16.13 -6.79 -12.52
C TYR A 54 15.41 -7.25 -11.24
N GLY A 55 16.02 -8.16 -10.48
CA GLY A 55 15.53 -8.62 -9.19
C GLY A 55 15.35 -7.48 -8.18
N ARG A 56 16.41 -6.66 -8.00
CA ARG A 56 16.40 -5.49 -7.11
C ARG A 56 15.38 -4.44 -7.56
N ARG A 57 15.32 -4.12 -8.86
CA ARG A 57 14.33 -3.16 -9.39
C ARG A 57 12.89 -3.63 -9.18
N ARG A 58 12.61 -4.90 -9.44
CA ARG A 58 11.29 -5.49 -9.19
C ARG A 58 10.91 -5.44 -7.70
N ASP A 59 11.86 -5.72 -6.81
CA ASP A 59 11.64 -5.63 -5.38
C ASP A 59 11.31 -4.20 -4.91
N ARG A 60 12.04 -3.18 -5.40
CA ARG A 60 11.73 -1.77 -5.14
C ARG A 60 10.35 -1.38 -5.65
N LYS A 61 9.94 -1.85 -6.82
CA LYS A 61 8.57 -1.59 -7.33
C LYS A 61 7.50 -2.18 -6.40
N TYR A 62 7.71 -3.38 -5.87
CA TYR A 62 6.79 -3.92 -4.85
C TYR A 62 6.79 -3.10 -3.56
N ALA A 63 7.95 -2.56 -3.17
CA ALA A 63 8.06 -1.66 -2.02
C ALA A 63 7.24 -0.38 -2.24
N THR A 64 7.39 0.26 -3.42
CA THR A 64 6.60 1.43 -3.83
C THR A 64 5.10 1.16 -3.72
N LEU A 65 4.61 0.12 -4.39
CA LEU A 65 3.18 -0.20 -4.36
C LEU A 65 2.67 -0.51 -2.95
N THR A 66 3.51 -1.10 -2.08
CA THR A 66 3.15 -1.36 -0.68
C THR A 66 2.99 -0.06 0.11
N VAL A 67 3.88 0.91 -0.12
CA VAL A 67 3.77 2.25 0.50
C VAL A 67 2.53 2.97 -0.03
N GLU A 68 2.21 2.86 -1.32
CA GLU A 68 1.02 3.47 -1.91
C GLU A 68 -0.28 2.89 -1.34
N LEU A 69 -0.37 1.57 -1.12
CA LEU A 69 -1.50 0.95 -0.43
C LEU A 69 -1.73 1.57 0.96
N TYR A 70 -0.66 1.83 1.71
CA TYR A 70 -0.75 2.48 3.02
C TYR A 70 -1.24 3.93 2.88
N SER A 71 -0.63 4.70 1.96
CA SER A 71 -1.00 6.10 1.70
C SER A 71 -2.45 6.25 1.25
N LEU A 72 -2.98 5.30 0.47
CA LEU A 72 -4.38 5.28 0.02
C LEU A 72 -5.34 5.20 1.21
N ILE A 73 -5.11 4.27 2.14
CA ILE A 73 -5.93 4.17 3.36
C ILE A 73 -5.78 5.41 4.22
N GLU A 74 -4.56 5.89 4.43
CA GLU A 74 -4.29 7.10 5.21
C GLU A 74 -5.07 8.31 4.66
N GLN A 75 -5.01 8.52 3.35
CA GLN A 75 -5.70 9.64 2.70
C GLN A 75 -7.22 9.49 2.78
N LEU A 76 -7.75 8.29 2.53
CA LEU A 76 -9.18 8.00 2.67
C LEU A 76 -9.68 8.35 4.09
N LEU A 77 -8.96 7.93 5.13
CA LEU A 77 -9.35 8.21 6.51
C LEU A 77 -9.27 9.71 6.84
N LYS A 78 -8.24 10.42 6.35
CA LYS A 78 -8.12 11.88 6.52
C LYS A 78 -9.29 12.62 5.87
N ASP A 79 -9.72 12.19 4.69
CA ASP A 79 -10.84 12.80 3.99
C ASP A 79 -12.17 12.50 4.69
N ILE A 80 -12.36 11.27 5.18
CA ILE A 80 -13.53 10.92 5.99
C ILE A 80 -13.56 11.72 7.30
N TYR A 81 -12.40 11.90 7.95
CA TYR A 81 -12.27 12.73 9.14
C TYR A 81 -12.76 14.16 8.88
N LYS A 82 -12.35 14.74 7.75
CA LYS A 82 -12.80 16.07 7.33
C LYS A 82 -14.31 16.13 7.13
N VAL A 83 -14.95 15.08 6.60
CA VAL A 83 -16.41 15.01 6.45
C VAL A 83 -17.12 14.95 7.82
N ILE A 84 -16.57 14.20 8.78
CA ILE A 84 -17.20 13.98 10.09
C ILE A 84 -17.06 15.22 10.97
N PHE A 85 -15.84 15.73 11.13
CA PHE A 85 -15.48 16.81 12.06
C PHE A 85 -15.40 18.19 11.41
N LYS A 86 -15.59 18.30 10.09
CA LYS A 86 -15.48 19.55 9.32
C LYS A 86 -14.13 20.26 9.50
N SER A 87 -13.09 19.53 9.84
CA SER A 87 -11.75 20.04 10.11
C SER A 87 -10.69 19.12 9.51
N LYS A 88 -9.50 19.66 9.24
CA LYS A 88 -8.38 18.84 8.76
C LYS A 88 -7.77 18.09 9.94
N TYR A 89 -7.55 16.80 9.77
CA TYR A 89 -6.75 16.02 10.71
C TYR A 89 -5.35 16.64 10.84
N ARG A 90 -4.86 16.73 12.08
CA ARG A 90 -3.51 17.15 12.40
C ARG A 90 -2.88 16.03 13.21
N ASN A 91 -1.77 15.49 12.69
CA ASN A 91 -1.03 14.50 13.45
C ASN A 91 -0.40 15.18 14.68
N LYS A 92 -0.69 14.65 15.87
CA LYS A 92 -0.19 15.19 17.15
C LYS A 92 0.93 14.36 17.76
N SER A 93 1.27 13.21 17.17
CA SER A 93 2.27 12.29 17.71
C SER A 93 3.04 11.57 16.60
N ASP A 94 4.14 10.91 16.96
CA ASP A 94 4.87 10.03 16.04
C ASP A 94 4.16 8.67 15.83
N ASN A 95 2.92 8.54 16.29
CA ASN A 95 2.15 7.30 16.14
C ASN A 95 1.76 7.07 14.67
N ASN A 96 1.47 5.79 14.39
CA ASN A 96 0.88 5.36 13.13
C ASN A 96 -0.43 6.12 12.86
N ILE A 97 -0.43 6.92 11.80
CA ILE A 97 -1.52 7.82 11.43
C ILE A 97 -2.84 7.06 11.21
N ILE A 98 -2.82 5.85 10.63
CA ILE A 98 -4.04 5.06 10.43
C ILE A 98 -4.64 4.68 11.78
N LEU A 99 -3.83 4.28 12.76
CA LEU A 99 -4.32 3.91 14.09
C LEU A 99 -4.88 5.11 14.85
N ASP A 100 -4.22 6.28 14.79
CA ASP A 100 -4.76 7.50 15.42
C ASP A 100 -6.09 7.93 14.77
N LEU A 101 -6.18 7.83 13.44
CA LEU A 101 -7.43 8.11 12.73
C LEU A 101 -8.54 7.10 13.08
N GLU A 102 -8.23 5.81 13.19
CA GLU A 102 -9.19 4.79 13.62
C GLU A 102 -9.73 5.06 15.02
N GLU A 103 -8.87 5.49 15.95
CA GLU A 103 -9.27 5.86 17.31
C GLU A 103 -10.19 7.09 17.29
N GLN A 104 -9.76 8.19 16.66
CA GLN A 104 -10.54 9.43 16.63
C GLN A 104 -11.87 9.29 15.87
N LEU A 105 -11.92 8.42 14.86
CA LEU A 105 -13.14 8.14 14.11
C LEU A 105 -13.99 7.03 14.72
N GLY A 106 -13.47 6.31 15.72
CA GLY A 106 -14.06 5.10 16.28
C GLY A 106 -15.46 5.31 16.84
N ASP A 107 -15.79 6.50 17.34
CA ASP A 107 -17.14 6.83 17.82
C ASP A 107 -18.17 6.97 16.70
N ASN A 108 -17.71 7.23 15.48
CA ASN A 108 -18.58 7.50 14.32
C ASN A 108 -18.55 6.35 13.30
N LEU A 109 -17.50 5.53 13.30
CA LEU A 109 -17.25 4.52 12.28
C LEU A 109 -16.94 3.15 12.89
N ILE A 110 -17.21 2.11 12.10
CA ILE A 110 -16.78 0.73 12.35
C ILE A 110 -15.67 0.40 11.36
N PHE A 111 -14.61 -0.23 11.85
CA PHE A 111 -13.43 -0.64 11.10
C PHE A 111 -13.16 -2.14 11.24
N LYS A 112 -12.34 -2.70 10.34
CA LYS A 112 -11.66 -3.99 10.57
C LYS A 112 -10.18 -3.71 10.82
N ASN A 113 -9.60 -4.28 11.86
CA ASN A 113 -8.20 -4.03 12.21
C ASN A 113 -7.24 -4.98 11.44
N ASN A 114 -7.21 -4.88 10.11
CA ASN A 114 -6.34 -5.68 9.24
C ASN A 114 -5.21 -4.87 8.57
N THR A 115 -5.04 -3.59 8.93
CA THR A 115 -4.02 -2.68 8.35
C THR A 115 -2.68 -2.69 9.10
N LYS A 116 -2.61 -3.31 10.29
CA LYS A 116 -1.38 -3.35 11.12
C LYS A 116 -0.16 -3.88 10.38
N LEU A 117 -0.33 -4.95 9.60
CA LEU A 117 0.76 -5.53 8.81
C LEU A 117 1.26 -4.53 7.74
N LEU A 118 0.34 -3.85 7.06
CA LEU A 118 0.65 -2.87 6.04
C LEU A 118 1.46 -1.69 6.62
N ALA A 119 1.08 -1.21 7.81
CA ALA A 119 1.80 -0.15 8.49
C ALA A 119 3.23 -0.55 8.90
N ASN A 120 3.39 -1.75 9.46
CA ASN A 120 4.72 -2.26 9.84
C ASN A 120 5.64 -2.39 8.62
N LEU A 121 5.10 -2.90 7.51
CA LEU A 121 5.85 -3.01 6.26
C LEU A 121 6.22 -1.63 5.72
N ARG A 122 5.29 -0.68 5.67
CA ARG A 122 5.54 0.70 5.22
C ARG A 122 6.65 1.34 6.06
N SER A 123 6.61 1.20 7.38
CA SER A 123 7.65 1.72 8.27
C SER A 123 9.03 1.17 7.92
N CYS A 124 9.16 -0.16 7.77
CA CYS A 124 10.43 -0.77 7.41
C CYS A 124 10.90 -0.35 6.01
N ILE A 125 9.99 -0.25 5.04
CA ILE A 125 10.31 0.16 3.67
C ILE A 125 10.85 1.59 3.63
N VAL A 126 10.15 2.54 4.27
CA VAL A 126 10.48 3.97 4.17
C VAL A 126 11.77 4.33 4.90
N HIS A 127 12.06 3.65 6.01
CA HIS A 127 13.19 4.01 6.88
C HIS A 127 14.44 3.14 6.68
N GLU A 128 14.43 2.20 5.74
CA GLU A 128 15.56 1.30 5.46
C GLU A 128 15.90 1.25 3.96
N GLU A 129 16.10 0.05 3.40
CA GLU A 129 16.62 -0.16 2.05
C GLU A 129 15.59 0.05 0.92
N PHE A 130 14.42 0.62 1.24
CA PHE A 130 13.29 0.74 0.30
C PHE A 130 13.00 -0.59 -0.44
N SER A 131 12.95 -1.67 0.34
CA SER A 131 12.88 -3.05 -0.14
C SER A 131 11.79 -3.82 0.58
N LEU A 132 10.83 -4.39 -0.17
CA LEU A 132 9.82 -5.26 0.42
C LEU A 132 10.44 -6.57 0.91
N LYS A 133 11.49 -7.06 0.24
CA LYS A 133 12.26 -8.24 0.66
C LYS A 133 13.02 -8.01 1.98
N ALA A 134 13.62 -6.84 2.18
CA ALA A 134 14.25 -6.50 3.45
C ALA A 134 13.19 -6.35 4.56
N ALA A 135 12.14 -5.57 4.30
CA ALA A 135 11.05 -5.34 5.25
C ALA A 135 10.42 -6.67 5.73
N ARG A 136 10.06 -7.58 4.82
CA ARG A 136 9.49 -8.88 5.19
C ARG A 136 10.44 -9.74 6.03
N ARG A 137 11.76 -9.64 5.83
CA ARG A 137 12.74 -10.37 6.65
C ARG A 137 12.78 -9.81 8.06
N LYS A 138 12.82 -8.48 8.20
CA LYS A 138 12.85 -7.80 9.49
C LYS A 138 11.64 -8.15 10.37
N ILE A 139 10.46 -8.27 9.77
CA ILE A 139 9.23 -8.62 10.49
C ILE A 139 8.83 -10.11 10.36
N ASN A 140 9.78 -10.99 10.01
CA ASN A 140 9.63 -12.45 9.99
C ASN A 140 8.51 -13.03 9.08
N ILE A 141 8.27 -12.42 7.93
CA ILE A 141 7.31 -12.90 6.92
C ILE A 141 7.98 -13.79 5.88
N LYS A 142 7.53 -15.05 5.85
CA LYS A 142 8.02 -16.08 4.92
C LYS A 142 7.46 -15.97 3.50
N LYS A 143 6.32 -15.28 3.31
CA LYS A 143 5.66 -15.13 2.00
C LYS A 143 6.58 -14.39 1.01
N LYS A 144 6.61 -14.86 -0.25
CA LYS A 144 7.28 -14.15 -1.35
C LYS A 144 6.54 -12.84 -1.65
N ASN A 145 7.25 -11.81 -2.11
CA ASN A 145 6.72 -10.47 -2.37
C ASN A 145 5.42 -10.48 -3.20
N ARG A 146 5.38 -11.23 -4.30
CA ARG A 146 4.19 -11.32 -5.17
C ARG A 146 2.96 -11.82 -4.41
N ILE A 147 3.12 -12.82 -3.55
CA ILE A 147 2.02 -13.43 -2.78
C ILE A 147 1.61 -12.47 -1.66
N LEU A 148 2.60 -11.91 -0.95
CA LEU A 148 2.37 -10.95 0.11
C LEU A 148 1.61 -9.73 -0.42
N PHE A 149 2.04 -9.16 -1.54
CA PHE A 149 1.40 -7.98 -2.11
C PHE A 149 -0.06 -8.23 -2.51
N LYS A 150 -0.36 -9.38 -3.12
CA LYS A 150 -1.75 -9.79 -3.40
C LYS A 150 -2.61 -9.85 -2.14
N GLN A 151 -2.05 -10.37 -1.05
CA GLN A 151 -2.75 -10.40 0.23
C GLN A 151 -3.00 -8.97 0.74
N LEU A 152 -1.98 -8.09 0.72
CA LEU A 152 -2.13 -6.71 1.17
C LEU A 152 -3.20 -5.95 0.39
N MET A 153 -3.26 -6.12 -0.94
CA MET A 153 -4.33 -5.54 -1.75
C MET A 153 -5.71 -6.01 -1.30
N LYS A 154 -5.88 -7.31 -1.06
CA LYS A 154 -7.14 -7.87 -0.55
C LYS A 154 -7.48 -7.37 0.85
N ASP A 155 -6.48 -7.22 1.71
CA ASP A 155 -6.67 -6.69 3.06
C ASP A 155 -7.13 -5.22 3.01
N VAL A 156 -6.56 -4.42 2.10
CA VAL A 156 -6.98 -3.01 1.83
C VAL A 156 -8.39 -2.94 1.24
N ASP A 157 -8.70 -3.78 0.25
CA ASP A 157 -10.04 -3.88 -0.35
C ASP A 157 -11.12 -4.13 0.72
N LEU A 158 -10.90 -5.17 1.54
CA LEU A 158 -11.76 -5.51 2.66
C LEU A 158 -11.82 -4.39 3.69
N TYR A 159 -10.72 -3.70 3.97
CA TYR A 159 -10.71 -2.59 4.91
C TYR A 159 -11.66 -1.47 4.44
N ILE A 160 -11.48 -0.99 3.19
CA ILE A 160 -12.31 0.06 2.58
C ILE A 160 -13.78 -0.35 2.61
N GLU A 161 -14.09 -1.58 2.16
CA GLU A 161 -15.46 -2.11 2.13
C GLU A 161 -16.13 -2.02 3.50
N ASN A 162 -15.40 -2.36 4.56
CA ASN A 162 -15.94 -2.48 5.91
C ASN A 162 -16.03 -1.16 6.68
N ILE A 163 -15.51 -0.04 6.15
CA ILE A 163 -15.77 1.29 6.72
C ILE A 163 -17.26 1.61 6.61
N LYS A 164 -17.94 1.69 7.77
CA LYS A 164 -19.37 1.98 7.88
C LYS A 164 -19.63 3.00 8.98
N LEU A 165 -20.59 3.90 8.75
CA LEU A 165 -21.12 4.77 9.79
C LEU A 165 -21.85 3.93 10.85
N LYS A 166 -21.64 4.28 12.11
CA LYS A 166 -22.47 3.83 13.23
C LYS A 166 -23.86 4.47 13.17
#